data_AF-A0A383U5V4-F1
#
_entry.id   AF-A0A383U5V4-F1
#
_cell.length_a   1.000
_cell.length_b   1.000
_cell.length_c   1.000
_cell.angle_alpha   90.00
_cell.angle_beta   90.00
_cell.angle_gamma   90.00
#
_symmetry.space_group_name_H-M   'P 1'
#
loop_
_entity.id
_entity.type
_entity.pdbx_description
1 polymer ?
#
loop_
_entity_poly.entity_id
_entity_poly.type
_entity_poly.pdbx_seq_one_letter_code
_entity_poly.pdbx_strand_id
1 'polypeptide(L)'
;MEASTTIQQMLAGNKIFVPSYQRAYSWETEFDNSKIPKQTNVFLSDLEDYNRSSTTSSYYFGHFLFEEKDKTTFGVVDGQQRMTTIVIFLSALFKKRIYQTIDRKGRSC
;
A
#
# COMPACT_ATOMS: atom_id res chain seq x y z
N MET A 1 -19.56 -0.14 2.19
CA MET A 1 -18.33 0.31 2.89
C MET A 1 -18.60 1.67 3.54
N GLU A 2 -18.04 1.96 4.72
CA GLU A 2 -18.21 3.27 5.37
C GLU A 2 -17.49 4.40 4.60
N ALA A 3 -17.89 5.66 4.85
CA ALA A 3 -17.33 6.83 4.16
C ALA A 3 -15.84 7.07 4.46
N SER A 4 -15.34 6.57 5.58
CA SER A 4 -13.93 6.50 5.91
C SER A 4 -13.62 5.14 6.52
N THR A 5 -12.49 4.54 6.15
CA THR A 5 -12.08 3.24 6.68
C THR A 5 -10.56 3.14 6.71
N THR A 6 -10.04 2.21 7.50
CA THR A 6 -8.60 1.92 7.59
C THR A 6 -8.20 0.84 6.59
N ILE A 7 -6.93 0.81 6.18
CA ILE A 7 -6.40 -0.26 5.32
C ILE A 7 -6.60 -1.64 5.96
N GLN A 8 -6.50 -1.73 7.29
CA GLN A 8 -6.76 -2.96 8.03
C GLN A 8 -8.21 -3.43 7.85
N GLN A 9 -9.19 -2.56 8.09
CA GLN A 9 -10.61 -2.91 7.93
C GLN A 9 -10.96 -3.19 6.47
N MET A 10 -10.39 -2.43 5.54
CA MET A 10 -10.55 -2.63 4.10
C MET A 10 -10.11 -4.05 3.69
N LEU A 11 -8.98 -4.54 4.20
CA LEU A 11 -8.43 -5.85 3.85
C LEU A 11 -8.96 -7.00 4.73
N ALA A 12 -9.54 -6.71 5.90
CA ALA A 12 -9.99 -7.72 6.84
C ALA A 12 -11.28 -8.42 6.36
N GLY A 13 -11.14 -9.60 5.76
CA GLY A 13 -12.27 -10.45 5.36
C GLY A 13 -12.96 -10.04 4.07
N ASN A 14 -12.50 -8.96 3.42
CA ASN A 14 -13.01 -8.51 2.13
C ASN A 14 -12.12 -9.03 0.99
N LYS A 15 -12.75 -9.41 -0.12
CA LYS A 15 -12.09 -9.73 -1.38
C LYS A 15 -12.08 -8.48 -2.26
N ILE A 16 -10.87 -8.00 -2.55
CA ILE A 16 -10.70 -6.84 -3.42
C ILE A 16 -10.11 -7.31 -4.74
N PHE A 17 -10.72 -6.89 -5.85
CA PHE A 17 -10.25 -7.23 -7.19
C PHE A 17 -10.12 -5.98 -8.07
N VAL A 18 -9.29 -6.07 -9.09
CA VAL A 18 -9.13 -5.03 -10.12
C VAL A 18 -10.03 -5.42 -11.31
N PRO A 19 -11.04 -4.62 -11.68
CA PRO A 19 -11.89 -4.90 -12.82
C PRO A 19 -11.10 -4.94 -14.13
N SER A 20 -11.55 -5.75 -15.10
CA SER A 20 -10.83 -5.96 -16.37
C SER A 20 -10.67 -4.72 -17.25
N TYR A 21 -11.53 -3.71 -17.05
CA TYR A 21 -11.46 -2.44 -17.76
C TYR A 21 -10.39 -1.47 -17.20
N GLN A 22 -9.77 -1.81 -16.08
CA GLN A 22 -8.71 -1.01 -15.49
C GLN A 22 -7.36 -1.23 -16.17
N ARG A 23 -6.49 -0.22 -16.09
CA ARG A 23 -5.13 -0.28 -16.65
C ARG A 23 -4.21 -1.07 -15.73
N ALA A 24 -3.21 -1.72 -16.31
CA ALA A 24 -2.15 -2.39 -15.57
C ALA A 24 -1.38 -1.43 -14.64
N TYR A 25 -0.73 -2.00 -13.63
CA TYR A 25 0.17 -1.25 -12.76
C TYR A 25 1.30 -0.61 -13.56
N SER A 26 1.51 0.69 -13.38
CA SER A 26 2.38 1.52 -14.22
C SER A 26 3.12 2.60 -13.43
N TRP A 27 3.08 2.54 -12.10
CA TRP A 27 3.89 3.44 -11.29
C TRP A 27 5.36 3.00 -11.40
N GLU A 28 6.22 3.98 -11.64
CA GLU A 28 7.65 3.75 -11.81
C GLU A 28 8.39 4.06 -10.52
N THR A 29 9.57 3.45 -10.41
CA THR A 29 10.53 3.71 -9.35
C THR A 29 11.81 4.22 -9.96
N GLU A 30 12.35 5.31 -9.41
CA GLU A 30 13.69 5.79 -9.72
C GLU A 30 14.64 5.47 -8.56
N PHE A 31 15.81 4.94 -8.89
CA PHE A 31 16.84 4.57 -7.91
C PHE A 31 18.00 5.57 -7.89
N ASP A 32 18.13 6.36 -8.95
CA ASP A 32 19.13 7.41 -9.04
C ASP A 32 18.62 8.69 -8.39
N ASN A 33 19.24 9.06 -7.26
CA ASN A 33 18.89 10.26 -6.50
C ASN A 33 19.16 11.57 -7.27
N SER A 34 19.89 11.52 -8.39
CA SER A 34 20.12 12.69 -9.26
C SER A 34 18.99 12.91 -10.28
N LYS A 35 18.09 11.94 -10.46
CA LYS A 35 16.97 12.01 -11.39
C LYS A 35 15.68 12.44 -10.70
N ILE A 36 14.70 12.82 -11.51
CA ILE A 36 13.39 13.26 -11.05
C ILE A 36 12.69 12.07 -10.34
N PRO A 37 12.25 12.23 -9.08
CA PRO A 37 11.56 11.17 -8.35
C PRO A 37 10.28 10.77 -9.08
N LYS A 38 10.02 9.46 -9.10
CA LYS A 38 8.82 8.88 -9.71
C LYS A 38 7.74 8.67 -8.66
N GLN A 39 6.59 8.16 -9.08
CA GLN A 39 5.39 8.07 -8.24
C GLN A 39 5.63 7.26 -6.96
N THR A 40 6.39 6.16 -7.04
CA THR A 40 6.70 5.36 -5.85
C THR A 40 7.66 6.07 -4.90
N ASN A 41 8.57 6.90 -5.44
CA ASN A 41 9.51 7.68 -4.61
C ASN A 41 8.76 8.76 -3.84
N VAL A 42 7.84 9.47 -4.50
CA VAL A 42 6.98 10.47 -3.86
C VAL A 42 6.13 9.82 -2.77
N PHE A 43 5.49 8.68 -3.07
CA PHE A 43 4.72 7.92 -2.07
C PHE A 43 5.55 7.57 -0.83
N LEU A 44 6.80 7.15 -1.01
CA LEU A 44 7.68 6.82 0.12
C LEU A 44 8.09 8.08 0.89
N SER A 45 8.43 9.17 0.20
CA SER A 45 8.78 10.45 0.81
C SER A 45 7.64 10.98 1.68
N ASP A 46 6.41 10.96 1.18
CA ASP A 46 5.24 11.44 1.91
C ASP A 46 5.03 10.64 3.21
N LEU A 47 5.27 9.32 3.17
CA LEU A 47 5.20 8.46 4.36
C LEU A 47 6.33 8.74 5.35
N GLU A 48 7.55 8.98 4.87
CA GLU A 48 8.68 9.35 5.73
C GLU A 48 8.45 10.70 6.41
N ASP A 49 7.99 11.69 5.65
CA ASP A 49 7.70 13.03 6.15
C ASP A 49 6.57 12.99 7.17
N TYR A 50 5.52 12.20 6.91
CA TYR A 50 4.46 11.97 7.87
C TYR A 50 4.98 11.31 9.16
N ASN A 51 5.84 10.29 9.05
CA ASN A 51 6.41 9.61 10.21
C ASN A 51 7.37 10.49 11.02
N ARG A 52 8.02 11.48 10.38
CA ARG A 52 8.84 12.50 11.04
C ARG A 52 8.00 13.61 11.66
N SER A 53 6.80 13.84 11.13
CA SER A 53 5.88 14.83 11.69
C SER A 53 5.43 14.42 13.09
N SER A 54 5.27 15.39 13.99
CA SER A 54 4.74 15.16 15.35
C SER A 54 3.21 15.11 15.38
N THR A 55 2.58 14.79 14.25
CA THR A 55 1.14 14.85 14.09
C THR A 55 0.49 13.57 14.63
N THR A 56 -0.59 13.72 15.39
CA THR A 56 -1.34 12.60 16.01
C THR A 56 -2.53 12.11 15.18
N SER A 57 -2.81 12.76 14.04
CA SER A 57 -3.89 12.32 13.13
C SER A 57 -3.51 11.00 12.45
N SER A 58 -4.35 10.51 11.54
CA SER A 58 -4.03 9.36 10.69
C SER A 58 -3.66 9.86 9.29
N TYR A 59 -2.67 9.22 8.66
CA TYR A 59 -2.29 9.56 7.29
C TYR A 59 -3.41 9.24 6.32
N TYR A 60 -3.71 10.19 5.43
CA TYR A 60 -4.79 10.07 4.47
C TYR A 60 -4.27 9.65 3.09
N PHE A 61 -4.57 8.42 2.68
CA PHE A 61 -4.14 7.85 1.39
C PHE A 61 -4.93 8.34 0.17
N GLY A 62 -5.74 9.39 0.33
CA GLY A 62 -6.64 9.89 -0.70
C GLY A 62 -7.96 9.11 -0.77
N HIS A 63 -8.82 9.54 -1.70
CA HIS A 63 -10.10 8.88 -1.95
C HIS A 63 -9.90 7.58 -2.74
N PHE A 64 -10.74 6.59 -2.46
CA PHE A 64 -10.84 5.35 -3.22
C PHE A 64 -12.29 5.19 -3.67
N LEU A 65 -12.47 4.75 -4.92
CA LEU A 65 -13.78 4.42 -5.46
C LEU A 65 -13.85 2.92 -5.66
N PHE A 66 -14.87 2.30 -5.07
CA PHE A 66 -15.12 0.88 -5.18
C PHE A 66 -16.49 0.61 -5.81
N GLU A 67 -16.53 -0.43 -6.64
CA GLU A 67 -17.75 -1.06 -7.13
C GLU A 67 -18.07 -2.24 -6.19
N GLU A 68 -19.18 -2.17 -5.46
CA GLU A 68 -19.65 -3.28 -4.62
C GLU A 68 -20.29 -4.34 -5.51
N LYS A 69 -19.72 -5.56 -5.50
CA LYS A 69 -20.29 -6.72 -6.21
C LYS A 69 -21.12 -7.58 -5.28
N ASP A 70 -20.59 -7.84 -4.09
CA ASP A 70 -21.24 -8.59 -3.01
C ASP A 70 -20.89 -7.94 -1.66
N LYS A 71 -21.50 -8.41 -0.56
CA LYS A 71 -21.26 -7.91 0.81
C LYS A 71 -19.78 -7.85 1.23
N THR A 72 -18.93 -8.70 0.65
CA THR A 72 -17.50 -8.78 0.95
C THR A 72 -16.63 -8.65 -0.31
N THR A 73 -17.20 -8.43 -1.49
CA THR A 73 -16.45 -8.38 -2.75
C THR A 73 -16.51 -6.97 -3.34
N PHE A 74 -15.34 -6.34 -3.48
CA PHE A 74 -15.23 -4.96 -3.95
C PHE A 74 -14.27 -4.84 -5.13
N GLY A 75 -14.71 -4.21 -6.21
CA GLY A 75 -13.89 -3.89 -7.37
C GLY A 75 -13.28 -2.50 -7.24
N VAL A 76 -11.97 -2.34 -7.41
CA VAL A 76 -11.33 -1.01 -7.31
C VAL A 76 -11.48 -0.26 -8.63
N VAL A 77 -12.17 0.88 -8.60
CA VAL A 77 -12.42 1.73 -9.79
C VAL A 77 -11.46 2.92 -9.83
N ASP A 78 -11.20 3.55 -8.70
CA ASP A 78 -10.20 4.62 -8.56
C ASP A 78 -9.29 4.36 -7.35
N GLY A 79 -8.03 4.77 -7.46
CA GLY A 79 -6.99 4.50 -6.47
C GLY A 79 -6.27 3.16 -6.66
N GLN A 80 -6.50 2.45 -7.77
CA GLN A 80 -5.89 1.13 -8.01
C GLN A 80 -4.35 1.11 -7.92
N GLN A 81 -3.66 2.11 -8.45
CA GLN A 81 -2.18 2.16 -8.42
C GLN A 81 -1.66 2.41 -7.01
N ARG A 82 -2.32 3.30 -6.25
CA ARG A 82 -2.00 3.57 -4.85
C ARG A 82 -2.19 2.32 -4.01
N MET A 83 -3.34 1.67 -4.15
CA MET A 83 -3.66 0.44 -3.42
C MET A 83 -2.66 -0.67 -3.72
N THR A 84 -2.37 -0.89 -5.00
CA THR A 84 -1.39 -1.91 -5.43
C THR A 84 -0.01 -1.63 -4.82
N THR A 85 0.43 -0.37 -4.84
CA THR A 85 1.71 0.04 -4.23
C THR A 85 1.73 -0.20 -2.72
N ILE A 86 0.66 0.13 -2.00
CA ILE A 86 0.54 -0.14 -0.55
C ILE A 86 0.65 -1.65 -0.27
N VAL A 87 -0.04 -2.49 -1.04
CA VAL A 87 0.00 -3.95 -0.87
C VAL A 87 1.40 -4.51 -1.14
N ILE A 88 2.07 -4.08 -2.21
CA ILE A 88 3.45 -4.47 -2.53
C ILE A 88 4.40 -4.04 -1.40
N PHE A 89 4.26 -2.80 -0.93
CA PHE A 89 5.09 -2.24 0.12
C PHE A 89 4.95 -3.02 1.43
N LEU A 90 3.70 -3.28 1.87
CA LEU A 90 3.43 -4.10 3.05
C LEU A 90 4.00 -5.51 2.89
N SER A 91 3.85 -6.12 1.71
CA SER A 91 4.40 -7.46 1.42
C SER A 91 5.93 -7.49 1.54
N ALA A 92 6.62 -6.46 1.05
CA ALA A 92 8.07 -6.33 1.17
C ALA A 92 8.50 -6.15 2.64
N LEU A 93 7.76 -5.37 3.43
CA LEU A 93 8.01 -5.20 4.86
C LEU A 93 7.84 -6.51 5.64
N PHE A 94 6.74 -7.24 5.40
CA PHE A 94 6.52 -8.54 6.04
C PHE A 94 7.60 -9.55 5.66
N LYS A 95 7.97 -9.60 4.37
CA LYS A 95 9.06 -10.44 3.88
C LYS A 95 10.36 -10.13 4.64
N LYS A 96 10.78 -8.86 4.69
CA LYS A 96 12.00 -8.43 5.39
C LYS A 96 11.99 -8.82 6.88
N ARG A 97 10.86 -8.63 7.58
CA ARG A 97 10.72 -9.00 9.00
C ARG A 97 10.86 -10.50 9.22
N ILE A 98 10.30 -11.32 8.33
CA ILE A 98 10.40 -12.78 8.40
C ILE A 98 11.85 -13.22 8.20
N TYR A 99 12.55 -12.72 7.17
CA TYR A 99 13.96 -13.05 6.95
C TYR A 99 14.85 -12.68 8.15
N GLN A 100 14.67 -11.49 8.72
CA GLN A 100 15.41 -11.08 9.92
C GLN A 100 15.14 -11.99 11.14
N THR A 101 13.93 -12.53 11.25
CA THR A 101 13.57 -13.44 12.34
C THR A 101 14.25 -14.81 12.16
N ILE A 102 14.32 -15.30 10.92
CA ILE A 102 14.99 -16.57 10.57
C ILE A 102 16.52 -16.43 10.78
N ASP A 103 17.13 -15.35 10.32
CA ASP A 103 18.57 -15.08 10.47
C ASP A 103 19.03 -14.93 11.93
N ARG A 104 18.13 -14.46 12.82
CA ARG A 104 18.42 -14.38 14.26
C ARG A 104 18.35 -15.75 14.93
N LYS A 105 17.42 -16.62 14.51
CA LYS A 105 17.34 -18.00 15.02
C LYS A 105 18.51 -18.86 14.53
N GLY A 106 18.95 -18.69 13.27
CA GLY A 106 20.07 -19.43 12.70
C GLY A 106 21.45 -19.07 13.27
N ARG A 107 21.61 -17.91 13.92
CA ARG A 107 22.85 -17.49 14.61
C ARG A 107 22.92 -17.84 16.10
N SER A 108 21.87 -18.47 16.63
CA SER A 108 21.78 -18.88 18.05
C SER A 108 21.92 -20.40 18.24
N CYS A 109 22.30 -21.13 17.19
CA CYS A 109 22.67 -22.55 17.24
C CYS A 109 24.17 -22.70 16.96
#